data_AF-A0A829ZBH9-F1
#
_entry.id   AF-A0A829ZBH9-F1
#
_cell.length_a   1.000
_cell.length_b   1.000
_cell.length_c   1.000
_cell.angle_alpha   90.00
_cell.angle_beta   90.00
_cell.angle_gamma   90.00
#
_symmetry.space_group_name_H-M   'P 1'
#
loop_
_entity.id
_entity.type
_entity.pdbx_description
1 polymer ?
#
loop_
_entity_poly.entity_id
_entity_poly.type
_entity_poly.pdbx_seq_one_letter_code
_entity_poly.pdbx_strand_id
1 'polypeptide(L)'
;MKEEYISLFEEIKKSYPKHYKEKINKYMKCLEKTVKNNALLKINILACFKEDQNKMYEIFPDIYSKYELTGFRISELEESDVVVICESYISEVYRIGGEFLNDN
;
A
#
# COMPACT_ATOMS: atom_id res chain seq x y z
N MET A 1 6.36 -4.53 3.24
CA MET A 1 5.64 -3.44 2.54
C MET A 1 6.49 -2.19 2.26
N LYS A 2 6.80 -1.34 3.25
CA LYS A 2 7.49 -0.05 2.99
C LYS A 2 8.81 -0.21 2.24
N GLU A 3 9.68 -1.09 2.73
CA GLU A 3 10.98 -1.38 2.11
C GLU A 3 10.84 -1.96 0.69
N GLU A 4 9.81 -2.77 0.44
CA GLU A 4 9.55 -3.33 -0.89
C GLU A 4 9.20 -2.23 -1.91
N TYR A 5 8.35 -1.27 -1.53
CA TYR A 5 8.02 -0.14 -2.42
C TYR A 5 9.19 0.82 -2.61
N ILE A 6 9.99 1.06 -1.57
CA ILE A 6 11.25 1.80 -1.70
C ILE A 6 12.16 1.11 -2.72
N SER A 7 12.39 -0.20 -2.57
CA SER A 7 13.23 -0.97 -3.50
C SER A 7 12.67 -0.96 -4.92
N LEU A 8 11.35 -1.10 -5.08
CA LEU A 8 10.69 -1.04 -6.39
C LEU A 8 10.90 0.33 -7.06
N PHE A 9 10.72 1.41 -6.31
CA PHE A 9 10.84 2.76 -6.85
C PHE A 9 12.31 3.13 -7.13
N GLU A 10 13.25 2.67 -6.32
CA GLU A 10 14.68 2.74 -6.62
C GLU A 10 15.05 1.98 -7.90
N GLU A 11 14.51 0.78 -8.11
CA GLU A 11 14.74 0.01 -9.32
C GLU A 11 14.18 0.73 -10.56
N ILE A 12 13.00 1.33 -10.45
CA ILE A 12 12.42 2.16 -11.51
C ILE A 12 13.30 3.39 -11.79
N LYS A 13 13.80 4.06 -10.74
CA LYS A 13 14.72 5.21 -10.85
C LYS A 13 16.01 4.83 -11.56
N LYS A 14 16.63 3.72 -11.17
CA LYS A 14 17.85 3.20 -11.79
C LYS A 14 17.64 2.80 -13.25
N SER A 15 16.53 2.12 -13.54
CA SER A 15 16.20 1.61 -14.88
C SER A 15 15.77 2.72 -15.85
N TYR A 16 15.13 3.78 -15.34
CA TYR A 16 14.58 4.86 -16.15
C TYR A 16 14.89 6.26 -15.61
N PRO A 17 16.16 6.68 -15.48
CA PRO A 17 16.53 7.90 -14.74
C PRO A 17 15.87 9.20 -15.23
N LYS A 18 15.52 9.30 -16.52
CA LYS A 18 14.86 10.49 -17.09
C LYS A 18 13.33 10.48 -16.98
N HIS A 19 12.73 9.32 -16.72
CA HIS A 19 11.28 9.10 -16.77
C HIS A 19 10.72 8.42 -15.51
N TYR A 20 11.55 8.23 -14.47
CA TYR A 20 11.15 7.47 -13.29
C TYR A 20 9.97 8.11 -12.57
N LYS A 21 9.92 9.46 -12.46
CA LYS A 21 8.80 10.18 -11.86
C LYS A 21 7.48 9.87 -12.54
N GLU A 22 7.45 9.87 -13.87
CA GLU A 22 6.27 9.51 -14.66
C GLU A 22 5.87 8.05 -14.44
N LYS A 23 6.85 7.14 -14.43
CA LYS A 23 6.62 5.70 -14.24
C LYS A 23 6.10 5.36 -12.85
N ILE A 24 6.67 5.96 -11.80
CA ILE A 24 6.20 5.79 -10.41
C ILE A 24 4.77 6.32 -10.28
N ASN A 25 4.49 7.52 -10.80
CA ASN A 25 3.14 8.08 -10.77
C ASN A 25 2.12 7.20 -11.53
N LYS A 26 2.50 6.69 -12.70
CA LYS A 26 1.66 5.75 -13.47
C LYS A 26 1.42 4.45 -12.69
N TYR A 27 2.45 3.91 -12.05
CA TYR A 27 2.34 2.71 -11.22
C TYR A 27 1.33 2.92 -10.08
N MET A 28 1.45 4.00 -9.30
CA MET A 28 0.57 4.28 -8.17
C MET A 28 -0.90 4.43 -8.61
N LYS A 29 -1.14 5.17 -9.70
CA LYS A 29 -2.49 5.30 -10.30
C LYS A 29 -3.07 3.97 -10.76
N CYS A 30 -2.25 3.13 -11.39
CA CYS A 30 -2.67 1.79 -11.80
C CYS A 30 -2.99 0.91 -10.58
N LEU A 31 -2.15 0.95 -9.54
CA LEU A 31 -2.36 0.20 -8.30
C LEU A 31 -3.68 0.58 -7.65
N GLU A 32 -3.91 1.88 -7.42
CA GLU A 32 -5.14 2.40 -6.83
C GLU A 32 -6.40 1.95 -7.61
N LYS A 33 -6.38 2.12 -8.94
CA LYS A 33 -7.49 1.69 -9.79
C LYS A 33 -7.72 0.18 -9.71
N THR A 34 -6.65 -0.61 -9.64
CA THR A 34 -6.76 -2.07 -9.62
C THR A 34 -7.29 -2.54 -8.27
N VAL A 35 -6.81 -2.00 -7.15
CA VAL A 35 -7.30 -2.34 -5.81
C VAL A 35 -8.78 -2.03 -5.65
N LYS A 36 -9.26 -0.89 -6.17
CA LYS A 36 -10.69 -0.53 -6.14
C LYS A 36 -11.59 -1.58 -6.81
N ASN A 37 -11.12 -2.19 -7.89
CA ASN A 37 -11.92 -3.08 -8.76
C ASN A 37 -11.57 -4.58 -8.63
N ASN A 38 -10.59 -4.97 -7.81
CA ASN A 38 -10.10 -6.34 -7.75
C ASN A 38 -10.14 -6.89 -6.32
N ALA A 39 -11.07 -7.81 -6.06
CA ALA A 39 -11.23 -8.42 -4.74
C ALA A 39 -10.00 -9.22 -4.28
N LEU A 40 -9.26 -9.87 -5.19
CA LEU A 40 -8.06 -10.62 -4.84
C LEU A 40 -6.96 -9.69 -4.32
N LEU A 41 -6.79 -8.51 -4.91
CA LEU A 41 -5.82 -7.53 -4.40
C LEU A 41 -6.23 -6.98 -3.04
N LYS A 42 -7.53 -6.75 -2.78
CA LYS A 42 -8.00 -6.36 -1.45
C LYS A 42 -7.67 -7.44 -0.42
N ILE A 43 -7.89 -8.72 -0.76
CA ILE A 43 -7.51 -9.86 0.09
C ILE A 43 -6.00 -9.91 0.34
N ASN A 44 -5.17 -9.70 -0.69
CA ASN A 44 -3.72 -9.67 -0.55
C ASN A 44 -3.26 -8.53 0.37
N ILE A 45 -3.88 -7.35 0.28
CA ILE A 45 -3.59 -6.24 1.20
C ILE A 45 -3.91 -6.65 2.65
N LEU A 46 -5.09 -7.23 2.90
CA LEU A 46 -5.44 -7.74 4.24
C LEU A 46 -4.44 -8.79 4.73
N ALA A 47 -3.95 -9.65 3.85
CA ALA A 47 -2.91 -10.63 4.19
C ALA A 47 -1.59 -9.96 4.61
N CYS A 48 -1.17 -8.85 3.98
CA CYS A 48 0.01 -8.11 4.41
C CYS A 48 -0.09 -7.64 5.88
N PHE A 49 -1.27 -7.17 6.32
CA PHE A 49 -1.52 -6.81 7.72
C PHE A 49 -1.48 -8.00 8.70
N LYS A 50 -1.54 -9.24 8.19
CA LYS A 50 -1.46 -10.45 9.03
C LYS A 50 -0.05 -11.02 9.10
N GLU A 51 0.69 -10.97 8.00
CA GLU A 51 1.98 -11.66 7.87
C GLU A 51 3.15 -10.92 8.52
N ASP A 52 3.13 -9.58 8.53
CA ASP A 52 4.21 -8.77 9.11
C ASP A 52 3.67 -7.76 10.13
N GLN A 53 2.99 -8.27 11.16
CA GLN A 53 2.22 -7.45 12.12
C GLN A 53 3.03 -6.32 12.75
N ASN A 54 4.26 -6.58 13.20
CA ASN A 54 5.07 -5.56 13.87
C ASN A 54 5.40 -4.39 12.91
N LYS A 55 5.86 -4.69 11.69
CA LYS A 55 6.18 -3.63 10.71
C LYS A 55 4.93 -2.90 10.23
N MET A 56 3.84 -3.63 10.04
CA MET A 56 2.59 -3.04 9.60
C MET A 56 1.96 -2.18 10.71
N TYR A 57 2.11 -2.55 11.99
CA TYR A 57 1.69 -1.74 13.14
C TYR A 57 2.45 -0.42 13.21
N GLU A 58 3.77 -0.43 13.00
CA GLU A 58 4.59 0.80 12.96
C GLU A 58 4.13 1.78 11.89
N ILE A 59 3.66 1.27 10.74
CA ILE A 59 3.23 2.09 9.60
C ILE A 59 1.76 2.51 9.75
N PHE A 60 0.91 1.65 10.32
CA PHE A 60 -0.54 1.82 10.37
C PHE A 60 -1.12 1.65 11.78
N PRO A 61 -0.63 2.41 12.79
CA PRO A 61 -1.06 2.22 14.17
C PRO A 61 -2.57 2.40 14.34
N ASP A 62 -3.17 3.35 13.62
CA ASP A 62 -4.62 3.62 13.68
C ASP A 62 -5.46 2.47 13.13
N ILE A 63 -4.96 1.79 12.09
CA ILE A 63 -5.63 0.63 11.49
C ILE A 63 -5.58 -0.55 12.47
N TYR A 64 -4.45 -0.80 13.12
CA TYR A 64 -4.37 -1.84 14.15
C TYR A 64 -5.22 -1.52 15.37
N SER A 65 -5.18 -0.28 15.86
CA SER A 65 -6.00 0.15 17.00
C SER A 65 -7.49 -0.13 16.77
N LYS A 66 -7.97 -0.05 15.52
CA LYS A 66 -9.37 -0.26 15.17
C LYS A 66 -9.70 -1.70 14.78
N TYR A 67 -8.79 -2.39 14.09
CA TYR A 67 -9.09 -3.64 13.38
C TYR A 67 -8.27 -4.85 13.81
N GLU A 68 -7.29 -4.71 14.70
CA GLU A 68 -6.43 -5.83 15.11
C GLU A 68 -7.22 -7.04 15.64
N LEU A 69 -8.30 -6.80 16.40
CA LEU A 69 -9.14 -7.86 16.97
C LEU A 69 -9.90 -8.68 15.91
N THR A 70 -10.11 -8.12 14.71
CA THR A 70 -10.70 -8.85 13.57
C THR A 70 -9.71 -9.85 12.95
N GLY A 71 -8.42 -9.74 13.31
CA GLY A 71 -7.33 -10.46 12.68
C GLY A 71 -7.21 -10.19 11.18
N PHE A 72 -7.74 -9.05 10.70
CA PHE A 72 -7.84 -8.66 9.30
C PHE A 72 -8.47 -9.75 8.41
N ARG A 73 -9.42 -10.51 8.96
CA ARG A 73 -10.14 -11.56 8.25
C ARG A 73 -11.33 -10.94 7.54
N ILE A 74 -11.49 -11.23 6.26
CA ILE A 74 -12.59 -10.69 5.46
C ILE A 74 -13.98 -11.09 6.00
N SER A 75 -14.09 -12.23 6.71
CA SER A 75 -15.33 -12.65 7.36
C SER A 75 -15.71 -11.83 8.60
N GLU A 76 -14.76 -11.11 9.18
CA GLU A 76 -14.90 -10.31 10.40
C GLU A 76 -14.90 -8.80 10.11
N LEU A 77 -14.95 -8.42 8.83
CA LEU A 77 -14.87 -7.03 8.37
C LEU A 77 -16.08 -6.71 7.50
N GLU A 78 -16.66 -5.53 7.71
CA GLU A 78 -17.62 -4.96 6.78
C GLU A 78 -16.92 -4.50 5.49
N GLU A 79 -17.65 -4.42 4.38
CA GLU A 79 -17.08 -3.96 3.11
C GLU A 79 -16.44 -2.56 3.24
N SER A 80 -17.06 -1.67 4.02
CA SER A 80 -16.52 -0.34 4.31
C SER A 80 -15.19 -0.39 5.06
N ASP A 81 -14.98 -1.36 5.95
CA ASP A 81 -13.72 -1.50 6.68
C ASP A 81 -12.60 -1.96 5.74
N VAL A 82 -12.91 -2.90 4.84
CA VAL A 82 -11.96 -3.34 3.81
C VAL A 82 -11.56 -2.16 2.92
N VAL A 83 -12.50 -1.28 2.56
CA VAL A 83 -12.22 -0.05 1.81
C VAL A 83 -11.26 0.85 2.58
N VAL A 84 -11.54 1.15 3.86
CA VAL A 84 -10.68 2.00 4.69
C VAL A 84 -9.26 1.43 4.79
N ILE A 85 -9.12 0.14 5.07
CA ILE A 85 -7.81 -0.52 5.17
C ILE A 85 -7.04 -0.42 3.85
N CYS A 86 -7.71 -0.69 2.73
CA CYS A 86 -7.09 -0.59 1.40
C CYS A 86 -6.69 0.85 1.06
N GLU A 87 -7.52 1.83 1.37
CA GLU A 87 -7.23 3.24 1.12
C GLU A 87 -6.06 3.75 1.96
N SER A 88 -5.95 3.33 3.23
CA SER A 88 -4.78 3.61 4.07
C SER A 88 -3.51 3.00 3.49
N TYR A 89 -3.56 1.74 3.05
CA TYR A 89 -2.43 1.09 2.39
C TYR A 89 -1.99 1.86 1.14
N ILE A 90 -2.93 2.21 0.26
CA ILE A 90 -2.64 2.98 -0.96
C ILE A 90 -2.08 4.36 -0.64
N SER A 91 -2.63 5.05 0.35
CA SER A 91 -2.15 6.36 0.79
C SER A 91 -0.68 6.31 1.22
N GLU A 92 -0.28 5.25 1.91
CA GLU A 92 1.11 5.05 2.29
C GLU A 92 2.03 4.77 1.09
N VAL A 93 1.56 4.01 0.09
CA VAL A 93 2.29 3.85 -1.18
C VAL A 93 2.48 5.20 -1.89
N TYR A 94 1.45 6.05 -1.90
CA TYR A 94 1.56 7.42 -2.42
C TYR A 94 2.52 8.28 -1.60
N ARG A 95 2.54 8.14 -0.27
CA ARG A 95 3.49 8.84 0.61
C ARG A 95 4.93 8.47 0.25
N ILE A 96 5.23 7.17 0.15
CA ILE A 96 6.55 6.65 -0.25
C ILE A 96 6.89 7.15 -1.65
N GLY A 97 5.99 7.01 -2.63
CA GLY A 97 6.25 7.46 -4.00
C GLY A 97 6.50 8.96 -4.09
N GLY A 98 5.81 9.76 -3.27
CA GLY A 98 6.01 11.21 -3.17
C GLY A 98 7.45 11.61 -2.82
N GLU A 99 8.15 10.82 -2.00
CA GLU A 99 9.57 11.03 -1.67
C GLU A 99 10.43 10.99 -2.94
N PHE A 100 10.14 10.06 -3.87
CA PHE A 100 10.86 9.95 -5.15
C PHE A 100 10.45 11.02 -6.16
N LEU A 101 9.20 11.47 -6.14
CA LEU A 101 8.72 12.52 -7.05
C LEU A 101 9.31 13.89 -6.69
N ASN A 102 9.57 14.14 -5.41
CA ASN A 102 10.13 15.39 -4.88
C ASN A 102 11.67 15.39 -4.80
N ASP A 103 12.31 14.29 -5.15
CA ASP A 103 13.76 14.17 -5.21
C ASP A 103 14.31 15.10 -6.32
N ASN A 104 15.16 16.06 -5.94
CA ASN A 104 15.74 17.09 -6.82
C ASN A 104 17.02 16.61 -7.51
#